data_AF-A0A2B4R1X3-F1
#
_entry.id   AF-A0A2B4R1X3-F1
#
_cell.length_a   1.000
_cell.length_b   1.000
_cell.length_c   1.000
_cell.angle_alpha   90.00
_cell.angle_beta   90.00
_cell.angle_gamma   90.00
#
_symmetry.space_group_name_H-M   'P 1'
#
loop_
_entity.id
_entity.type
_entity.pdbx_description
1 polymer ?
#
loop_
_entity_poly.entity_id
_entity_poly.type
_entity_poly.pdbx_seq_one_letter_code
_entity_poly.pdbx_strand_id
1 'polypeptide(L)'
;VAYFVSELKSKDEAKDECWDPSLVSSAFLSPWLRPRKVESPHPVRDDYQCFKTVVLPGASCLYLNFDPRCATQYDYDKVVVYAGNNTNGRKVAEFGGNSHGAGSRSVVRMGWPKEPIKVEGDAVTISFQVKSSRERNTPDIAVWGFSCIISTKVGILAPTLRPSLRQATQPEAIEELVVRCVINHLGLTKTVHGLELLQATETDGEEYRYLCSVMREVYNRLNGLIRQLQTMAEMEQKWAHEIEDVRSGVLQPSAAFFNDFHLQE
;
A
#
# COMPACT_ATOMS: atom_id res chain seq x y z
N VAL A 1 0.45 -3.02 -35.58
CA VAL A 1 -0.96 -3.00 -36.08
C VAL A 1 -1.44 -4.40 -36.44
N ALA A 2 -0.82 -5.13 -37.38
CA ALA A 2 -1.24 -6.50 -37.71
C ALA A 2 -1.25 -7.48 -36.50
N TYR A 3 -0.24 -7.40 -35.63
CA TYR A 3 -0.18 -8.20 -34.39
C TYR A 3 -1.24 -7.80 -33.34
N PHE A 4 -1.62 -6.53 -33.32
CA PHE A 4 -2.61 -5.95 -32.40
C PHE A 4 -4.04 -6.35 -32.79
N VAL A 5 -4.29 -6.48 -34.10
CA VAL A 5 -5.59 -6.90 -34.65
C VAL A 5 -5.81 -8.40 -34.49
N SER A 6 -4.76 -9.23 -34.60
CA SER A 6 -4.86 -10.67 -34.33
C SER A 6 -5.22 -11.00 -32.87
N GLU A 7 -4.82 -10.15 -31.92
CA GLU A 7 -5.05 -10.37 -30.49
C GLU A 7 -6.51 -10.04 -30.08
N LEU A 8 -7.09 -9.01 -30.69
CA LEU A 8 -8.52 -8.67 -30.58
C LEU A 8 -9.43 -9.79 -31.12
N LYS A 9 -9.01 -10.44 -32.21
CA LYS A 9 -9.77 -11.54 -32.84
C LYS A 9 -9.85 -12.80 -31.98
N SER A 10 -8.84 -13.05 -31.13
CA SER A 10 -8.82 -14.23 -30.25
C SER A 10 -9.82 -14.15 -29.09
N LYS A 11 -10.33 -12.96 -28.78
CA LYS A 11 -11.12 -12.71 -27.57
C LYS A 11 -12.63 -12.69 -27.78
N ASP A 12 -13.08 -12.63 -29.04
CA ASP A 12 -14.52 -12.57 -29.39
C ASP A 12 -15.13 -13.93 -29.76
N GLU A 13 -14.33 -15.00 -29.94
CA GLU A 13 -14.83 -16.36 -30.25
C GLU A 13 -14.71 -17.39 -29.11
N ALA A 14 -14.17 -17.00 -27.94
CA ALA A 14 -14.15 -17.87 -26.77
C ALA A 14 -15.45 -17.69 -25.96
N LYS A 15 -16.37 -18.63 -26.13
CA LYS A 15 -17.56 -18.83 -25.27
C LYS A 15 -17.19 -18.78 -23.79
N ASP A 16 -18.12 -18.28 -22.99
CA ASP A 16 -18.18 -18.30 -21.52
C ASP A 16 -17.53 -19.55 -20.91
N GLU A 17 -16.22 -19.51 -20.67
CA GLU A 17 -15.54 -20.44 -19.79
C GLU A 17 -15.20 -19.71 -18.50
N CYS A 18 -15.83 -20.22 -17.44
CA CYS A 18 -15.64 -19.85 -16.05
C CYS A 18 -14.15 -19.71 -15.73
N TRP A 19 -13.73 -18.49 -15.40
CA TRP A 19 -12.40 -18.21 -14.90
C TRP A 19 -12.21 -18.98 -13.57
N ASP A 20 -11.55 -20.13 -13.63
CA ASP A 20 -11.08 -20.84 -12.44
C ASP A 20 -9.86 -20.08 -11.87
N PRO A 21 -9.93 -19.51 -10.66
CA PRO A 21 -8.82 -18.74 -10.08
C PRO A 21 -7.65 -19.60 -9.59
N SER A 22 -7.70 -20.93 -9.73
CA SER A 22 -6.82 -21.83 -8.99
C SER A 22 -5.40 -22.06 -9.54
N LEU A 23 -5.01 -21.45 -10.66
CA LEU A 23 -3.67 -21.65 -11.26
C LEU A 23 -2.69 -20.47 -11.15
N VAL A 24 -3.03 -19.38 -10.44
CA VAL A 24 -2.05 -18.33 -10.09
C VAL A 24 -1.47 -18.62 -8.70
N SER A 25 -0.75 -19.74 -8.57
CA SER A 25 -0.01 -20.08 -7.36
C SER A 25 1.46 -20.29 -7.70
N SER A 26 2.22 -19.21 -7.72
CA SER A 26 3.47 -19.10 -6.95
C SER A 26 4.06 -17.69 -7.08
N ALA A 27 4.16 -17.03 -5.93
CA ALA A 27 5.04 -15.88 -5.66
C ALA A 27 4.71 -14.48 -6.26
N PHE A 28 3.45 -14.14 -6.50
CA PHE A 28 3.04 -12.74 -6.32
C PHE A 28 2.81 -12.49 -4.82
N LEU A 29 3.89 -12.17 -4.09
CA LEU A 29 3.76 -11.54 -2.78
C LEU A 29 3.09 -10.18 -3.01
N SER A 30 1.77 -10.21 -2.89
CA SER A 30 0.88 -9.14 -3.26
C SER A 30 1.25 -7.81 -2.58
N PRO A 31 1.07 -6.66 -3.27
CA PRO A 31 1.10 -5.32 -2.67
C PRO A 31 0.06 -5.11 -1.55
N TRP A 32 -0.69 -6.15 -1.19
CA TRP A 32 -1.80 -6.21 -0.24
C TRP A 32 -1.39 -6.72 1.16
N LEU A 33 -0.15 -7.21 1.34
CA LEU A 33 0.47 -7.45 2.66
C LEU A 33 0.88 -6.12 3.33
N ARG A 34 0.10 -5.05 3.10
CA ARG A 34 0.35 -3.74 3.71
C ARG A 34 0.07 -3.83 5.20
N PRO A 35 0.94 -3.24 6.03
CA PRO A 35 0.65 -3.05 7.43
C PRO A 35 -0.70 -2.34 7.60
N ARG A 36 -1.50 -2.81 8.53
CA ARG A 36 -2.79 -2.22 8.88
C ARG A 36 -2.64 -1.46 10.18
N LYS A 37 -2.91 -0.15 10.14
CA LYS A 37 -2.95 0.69 11.33
C LYS A 37 -4.35 0.61 11.96
N VAL A 38 -4.39 0.41 13.28
CA VAL A 38 -5.61 0.41 14.10
C VAL A 38 -5.36 1.32 15.29
N GLU A 39 -6.20 2.33 15.48
CA GLU A 39 -6.02 3.30 16.55
C GLU A 39 -7.35 3.86 17.07
N SER A 40 -7.31 4.38 18.30
CA SER A 40 -8.37 5.20 18.87
C SER A 40 -8.18 6.69 18.49
N PRO A 41 -9.17 7.55 18.74
CA PRO A 41 -8.94 8.99 18.82
C PRO A 41 -7.89 9.32 19.89
N HIS A 42 -7.16 10.41 19.68
CA HIS A 42 -6.10 10.90 20.57
C HIS A 42 -6.37 12.38 20.90
N PRO A 43 -6.73 12.73 22.15
CA PRO A 43 -6.95 11.85 23.30
C PRO A 43 -8.17 10.94 23.14
N VAL A 44 -8.18 9.84 23.87
CA VAL A 44 -9.34 8.95 23.90
C VAL A 44 -10.50 9.63 24.61
N ARG A 45 -11.72 9.37 24.12
CA ARG A 45 -12.96 9.90 24.69
C ARG A 45 -13.46 8.99 25.81
N ASP A 46 -14.21 9.56 26.75
CA ASP A 46 -14.96 8.81 27.76
C ASP A 46 -15.94 7.84 27.08
N ASP A 47 -16.16 6.68 27.72
CA ASP A 47 -17.01 5.58 27.23
C ASP A 47 -16.67 5.06 25.82
N TYR A 48 -15.46 5.34 25.32
CA TYR A 48 -15.03 4.87 24.01
C TYR A 48 -14.91 3.34 23.98
N GLN A 49 -15.50 2.74 22.95
CA GLN A 49 -15.38 1.32 22.68
C GLN A 49 -15.04 1.11 21.21
N CYS A 50 -14.04 0.26 20.95
CA CYS A 50 -13.78 -0.20 19.60
C CYS A 50 -13.55 -1.69 19.56
N PHE A 51 -14.00 -2.27 18.45
CA PHE A 51 -13.75 -3.64 18.09
C PHE A 51 -13.28 -3.65 16.64
N LYS A 52 -12.05 -4.12 16.40
CA LYS A 52 -11.48 -4.16 15.06
C LYS A 52 -10.80 -5.49 14.81
N THR A 53 -11.27 -6.20 13.79
CA THR A 53 -10.61 -7.39 13.27
C THR A 53 -9.80 -7.02 12.03
N VAL A 54 -8.57 -7.53 11.96
CA VAL A 54 -7.68 -7.40 10.81
C VAL A 54 -7.31 -8.80 10.34
N VAL A 55 -7.48 -9.03 9.04
CA VAL A 55 -7.12 -10.29 8.37
C VAL A 55 -6.12 -9.97 7.27
N LEU A 56 -4.98 -10.65 7.27
CA LEU A 56 -3.95 -10.59 6.23
C LEU A 56 -3.79 -12.01 5.64
N PRO A 57 -4.58 -12.36 4.62
CA PRO A 57 -4.63 -13.72 4.07
C PRO A 57 -3.24 -14.24 3.68
N GLY A 58 -2.95 -15.47 4.08
CA GLY A 58 -1.66 -16.14 3.77
C GLY A 58 -0.51 -15.80 4.72
N ALA A 59 -0.74 -15.00 5.76
CA ALA A 59 0.23 -14.81 6.83
C ALA A 59 0.25 -16.01 7.79
N SER A 60 1.44 -16.54 8.11
CA SER A 60 1.59 -17.57 9.15
C SER A 60 1.49 -16.98 10.56
N CYS A 61 1.93 -15.74 10.72
CA CYS A 61 1.85 -14.98 11.96
C CYS A 61 1.77 -13.48 11.69
N LEU A 62 1.21 -12.75 12.65
CA LEU A 62 1.07 -11.31 12.65
C LEU A 62 1.89 -10.70 13.80
N TYR A 63 2.50 -9.55 13.54
CA TYR A 63 3.25 -8.76 14.51
C TYR A 63 2.53 -7.44 14.77
N LEU A 64 2.28 -7.16 16.05
CA LEU A 64 1.62 -5.97 16.53
C LEU A 64 2.64 -5.04 17.18
N ASN A 65 2.82 -3.87 16.58
CA ASN A 65 3.70 -2.81 17.09
C ASN A 65 2.84 -1.67 17.64
N PHE A 66 2.82 -1.54 18.96
CA PHE A 66 2.13 -0.44 19.62
C PHE A 66 2.98 0.84 19.61
N ASP A 67 2.35 1.98 19.41
CA ASP A 67 3.00 3.28 19.50
C ASP A 67 3.47 3.52 20.95
N PRO A 68 4.71 3.98 21.19
CA PRO A 68 5.19 4.27 22.54
C PRO A 68 4.35 5.27 23.33
N ARG A 69 3.52 6.07 22.65
CA ARG A 69 2.60 7.04 23.25
C ARG A 69 1.29 6.41 23.73
N CYS A 70 1.06 5.11 23.50
CA CYS A 70 -0.14 4.45 24.01
C CYS A 70 -0.23 4.63 25.53
N ALA A 71 -1.39 5.12 25.99
CA ALA A 71 -1.59 5.52 27.36
C ALA A 71 -3.09 5.57 27.68
N THR A 72 -3.45 5.03 28.84
CA THR A 72 -4.82 5.01 29.36
C THR A 72 -4.79 5.36 30.85
N GLN A 73 -5.86 5.98 31.35
CA GLN A 73 -5.85 6.55 32.70
C GLN A 73 -5.79 5.46 33.77
N TYR A 74 -6.60 4.41 33.64
CA TYR A 74 -6.64 3.33 34.64
C TYR A 74 -6.35 1.95 34.07
N ASP A 75 -6.11 1.01 34.97
CA ASP A 75 -5.84 -0.40 34.68
C ASP A 75 -7.08 -1.14 34.15
N TYR A 76 -8.28 -0.60 34.38
CA TYR A 76 -9.53 -1.16 33.87
C TYR A 76 -9.92 -0.64 32.47
N ASP A 77 -9.19 0.33 31.93
CA ASP A 77 -9.28 0.75 30.52
C ASP A 77 -8.34 -0.11 29.69
N LYS A 78 -8.88 -1.15 29.05
CA LYS A 78 -8.06 -2.26 28.55
C LYS A 78 -8.17 -2.42 27.05
N VAL A 79 -7.00 -2.50 26.40
CA VAL A 79 -6.85 -3.08 25.08
C VAL A 79 -6.57 -4.56 25.23
N VAL A 80 -7.41 -5.38 24.61
CA VAL A 80 -7.26 -6.84 24.58
C VAL A 80 -7.05 -7.30 23.15
N VAL A 81 -6.02 -8.11 22.96
CA VAL A 81 -5.67 -8.72 21.67
C VAL A 81 -6.10 -10.18 21.70
N TYR A 82 -6.89 -10.58 20.72
CA TYR A 82 -7.34 -11.96 20.50
C TYR A 82 -6.77 -12.50 19.20
N ALA A 83 -6.32 -13.75 19.21
CA ALA A 83 -5.95 -14.49 18.02
C ALA A 83 -7.22 -14.95 17.29
N GLY A 84 -7.29 -14.73 15.98
CA GLY A 84 -8.44 -15.08 15.15
C GLY A 84 -9.30 -13.88 14.75
N ASN A 85 -10.52 -14.17 14.30
CA ASN A 85 -11.41 -13.19 13.68
C ASN A 85 -12.45 -12.59 14.64
N ASN A 86 -12.46 -13.02 15.90
CA ASN A 86 -13.43 -12.62 16.91
C ASN A 86 -12.80 -12.58 18.32
N THR A 87 -13.57 -12.10 19.31
CA THR A 87 -13.21 -12.09 20.74
C THR A 87 -13.37 -13.43 21.43
N ASN A 88 -13.96 -14.44 20.77
CA ASN A 88 -14.08 -15.79 21.32
C ASN A 88 -12.79 -16.60 21.12
N GLY A 89 -11.86 -16.08 20.31
CA GLY A 89 -10.53 -16.63 20.11
C GLY A 89 -9.66 -16.55 21.36
N ARG A 90 -8.45 -17.12 21.26
CA ARG A 90 -7.49 -17.10 22.36
C ARG A 90 -7.06 -15.66 22.66
N LYS A 91 -7.22 -15.22 23.90
CA LYS A 91 -6.64 -13.97 24.39
C LYS A 91 -5.11 -14.08 24.41
N VAL A 92 -4.45 -13.24 23.63
CA VAL A 92 -2.99 -13.21 23.48
C VAL A 92 -2.38 -12.28 24.50
N ALA A 93 -2.93 -11.07 24.63
CA ALA A 93 -2.40 -10.06 25.52
C ALA A 93 -3.47 -9.05 25.96
N GLU A 94 -3.17 -8.34 27.04
CA GLU A 94 -3.99 -7.27 27.59
C GLU A 94 -3.07 -6.12 28.06
N PHE A 95 -3.42 -4.91 27.67
CA PHE A 95 -2.68 -3.68 27.97
C PHE A 95 -3.61 -2.62 28.50
N GLY A 96 -3.09 -1.78 29.37
CA GLY A 96 -3.78 -0.64 29.98
C GLY A 96 -2.80 0.11 30.86
N GLY A 97 -3.25 1.26 31.38
CA GLY A 97 -2.41 2.16 32.15
C GLY A 97 -1.54 3.14 31.35
N ASN A 98 -0.71 3.89 32.07
CA ASN A 98 0.20 4.90 31.54
C ASN A 98 1.44 5.06 32.45
N SER A 99 2.52 5.61 31.89
CA SER A 99 3.77 5.92 32.61
C SER A 99 3.85 7.36 33.12
N HIS A 100 2.76 8.13 33.06
CA HIS A 100 2.72 9.56 33.40
C HIS A 100 2.24 9.83 34.84
N GLY A 101 1.98 8.79 35.63
CA GLY A 101 1.61 8.92 37.03
C GLY A 101 0.18 9.43 37.27
N ALA A 102 -0.66 9.44 36.23
CA ALA A 102 -2.08 9.75 36.35
C ALA A 102 -2.90 8.46 36.51
N GLY A 103 -3.93 8.48 37.35
CA GLY A 103 -4.76 7.32 37.67
C GLY A 103 -4.32 6.54 38.91
N SER A 104 -4.71 5.26 39.00
CA SER A 104 -4.47 4.42 40.19
C SER A 104 -2.99 4.10 40.41
N ARG A 105 -2.52 3.98 41.65
CA ARG A 105 -1.11 3.63 41.96
C ARG A 105 -0.65 2.30 41.36
N SER A 106 -1.59 1.39 41.09
CA SER A 106 -1.36 0.10 40.41
C SER A 106 -0.92 0.26 38.95
N VAL A 107 -1.21 1.41 38.34
CA VAL A 107 -1.03 1.73 36.91
C VAL A 107 0.42 2.04 36.54
N VAL A 108 1.21 2.54 37.48
CA VAL A 108 2.56 3.10 37.24
C VAL A 108 3.61 2.06 36.81
N ARG A 109 3.27 0.76 36.75
CA ARG A 109 4.20 -0.31 36.36
C ARG A 109 3.70 -1.30 35.30
N MET A 110 2.40 -1.32 34.99
CA MET A 110 1.85 -2.15 33.92
C MET A 110 1.94 -1.36 32.62
N GLY A 111 2.98 -1.65 31.83
CA GLY A 111 3.33 -0.87 30.65
C GLY A 111 2.70 -1.42 29.39
N TRP A 112 2.47 -0.51 28.44
CA TRP A 112 2.30 -0.85 27.04
C TRP A 112 3.53 -1.60 26.51
N PRO A 113 3.34 -2.53 25.57
CA PRO A 113 4.42 -3.37 25.07
C PRO A 113 5.41 -2.51 24.30
N LYS A 114 6.69 -2.58 24.68
CA LYS A 114 7.79 -1.95 23.93
C LYS A 114 8.26 -2.81 22.76
N GLU A 115 8.07 -4.12 22.89
CA GLU A 115 8.46 -5.09 21.89
C GLU A 115 7.24 -5.52 21.06
N PRO A 116 7.45 -5.82 19.76
CA PRO A 116 6.42 -6.38 18.89
C PRO A 116 5.80 -7.65 19.47
N ILE A 117 4.46 -7.73 19.45
CA ILE A 117 3.75 -8.94 19.91
C ILE A 117 3.47 -9.83 18.71
N LYS A 118 3.85 -11.10 18.82
CA LYS A 118 3.54 -12.12 17.83
C LYS A 118 2.18 -12.78 18.12
N VAL A 119 1.34 -12.85 17.10
CA VAL A 119 0.06 -13.59 17.09
C VAL A 119 0.15 -14.63 15.98
N GLU A 120 -0.07 -15.90 16.31
CA GLU A 120 -0.10 -16.98 15.30
C GLU A 120 -1.40 -16.93 14.49
N GLY A 121 -1.30 -17.18 13.19
CA GLY A 121 -2.41 -17.12 12.24
C GLY A 121 -2.40 -15.85 11.37
N ASP A 122 -3.41 -15.76 10.50
CA ASP A 122 -3.58 -14.69 9.53
C ASP A 122 -4.58 -13.61 9.97
N ALA A 123 -5.20 -13.77 11.15
CA ALA A 123 -6.21 -12.88 11.69
C ALA A 123 -5.93 -12.50 13.15
N VAL A 124 -6.16 -11.23 13.46
CA VAL A 124 -6.11 -10.69 14.82
C VAL A 124 -7.28 -9.77 15.08
N THR A 125 -7.83 -9.85 16.29
CA THR A 125 -8.91 -8.98 16.76
C THR A 125 -8.44 -8.14 17.95
N ILE A 126 -8.57 -6.83 17.83
CA ILE A 126 -8.29 -5.87 18.89
C ILE A 126 -9.62 -5.34 19.44
N SER A 127 -9.79 -5.45 20.75
CA SER A 127 -10.91 -4.85 21.48
C SER A 127 -10.35 -3.82 22.45
N PHE A 128 -10.88 -2.60 22.43
CA PHE A 128 -10.53 -1.56 23.38
C PHE A 128 -11.80 -1.04 24.02
N GLN A 129 -11.81 -0.95 25.34
CA GLN A 129 -12.92 -0.40 26.11
C GLN A 129 -12.37 0.54 27.18
N VAL A 130 -12.79 1.81 27.08
CA VAL A 130 -12.63 2.80 28.13
C VAL A 130 -13.85 2.72 29.02
N LYS A 131 -13.62 2.49 30.31
CA LYS A 131 -14.66 2.51 31.36
C LYS A 131 -14.47 3.70 32.30
N SER A 132 -13.31 4.33 32.27
CA SER A 132 -13.03 5.52 33.07
C SER A 132 -13.67 6.76 32.46
N SER A 133 -14.11 7.66 33.33
CA SER A 133 -14.25 9.06 32.97
C SER A 133 -12.94 9.79 33.24
N ARG A 134 -12.58 10.70 32.34
CA ARG A 134 -11.36 11.48 32.49
C ARG A 134 -11.41 12.37 33.74
N GLU A 135 -10.35 12.30 34.56
CA GLU A 135 -10.21 13.21 35.70
C GLU A 135 -9.81 14.62 35.20
N ARG A 136 -10.30 15.67 35.91
CA ARG A 136 -10.06 17.08 35.54
C ARG A 136 -8.59 17.45 35.35
N ASN A 137 -7.69 16.81 36.09
CA ASN A 137 -6.26 17.13 36.09
C ASN A 137 -5.41 16.14 35.27
N THR A 138 -6.04 15.17 34.59
CA THR A 138 -5.31 14.21 33.77
C THR A 138 -4.89 14.85 32.45
N PRO A 139 -3.58 14.88 32.13
CA PRO A 139 -3.11 15.46 30.88
C PRO A 139 -3.44 14.55 29.68
N ASP A 140 -3.56 15.13 28.50
CA ASP A 140 -3.90 14.42 27.26
C ASP A 140 -2.97 13.22 26.96
N ILE A 141 -1.69 13.35 27.29
CA ILE A 141 -0.68 12.30 27.11
C ILE A 141 -0.94 11.06 27.97
N ALA A 142 -1.63 11.19 29.11
CA ALA A 142 -1.97 10.06 29.98
C ALA A 142 -3.26 9.34 29.56
N VAL A 143 -4.02 9.95 28.65
CA VAL A 143 -5.26 9.42 28.05
C VAL A 143 -5.14 9.45 26.52
N TRP A 144 -3.94 9.24 26.00
CA TRP A 144 -3.71 9.30 24.56
C TRP A 144 -4.54 8.22 23.84
N GLY A 145 -4.75 7.06 24.45
CA GLY A 145 -5.46 5.91 23.90
C GLY A 145 -4.47 4.88 23.36
N PHE A 146 -4.79 4.25 22.23
CA PHE A 146 -3.91 3.26 21.60
C PHE A 146 -3.76 3.49 20.10
N SER A 147 -2.58 3.16 19.58
CA SER A 147 -2.31 3.08 18.16
C SER A 147 -1.40 1.87 17.94
N CYS A 148 -1.75 1.01 17.00
CA CYS A 148 -1.04 -0.21 16.71
C CYS A 148 -0.93 -0.42 15.21
N ILE A 149 0.24 -0.86 14.76
CA ILE A 149 0.49 -1.30 13.39
C ILE A 149 0.58 -2.82 13.39
N ILE A 150 -0.26 -3.47 12.58
CA ILE A 150 -0.29 -4.92 12.40
C ILE A 150 0.39 -5.24 11.08
N SER A 151 1.39 -6.11 11.09
CA SER A 151 2.16 -6.49 9.88
C SER A 151 2.62 -7.94 9.93
N THR A 152 3.18 -8.44 8.82
CA THR A 152 3.71 -9.81 8.74
C THR A 152 5.21 -9.92 9.06
N LYS A 153 5.87 -8.82 9.43
CA LYS A 153 7.30 -8.77 9.74
C LYS A 153 7.57 -7.98 11.03
N VAL A 154 8.64 -8.32 11.75
CA VAL A 154 9.10 -7.61 12.96
C VAL A 154 9.89 -6.36 12.55
N GLY A 155 9.58 -5.18 13.12
CA GLY A 155 10.41 -3.97 13.00
C GLY A 155 9.67 -2.67 12.63
N ILE A 156 10.37 -1.55 12.78
CA ILE A 156 9.96 -0.24 12.22
C ILE A 156 9.94 -0.40 10.70
N LEU A 157 8.81 -0.04 10.09
CA LEU A 157 8.66 -0.14 8.65
C LEU A 157 9.76 0.68 7.97
N ALA A 158 10.69 -0.01 7.31
CA ALA A 158 11.44 0.62 6.24
C ALA A 158 10.42 1.27 5.30
N PRO A 159 10.69 2.48 4.76
CA PRO A 159 9.81 3.11 3.79
C PRO A 159 9.46 2.06 2.74
N THR A 160 8.18 1.96 2.40
CA THR A 160 7.70 1.07 1.34
C THR A 160 8.34 1.51 0.05
N LEU A 161 9.53 0.97 -0.24
CA LEU A 161 10.13 1.06 -1.55
C LEU A 161 9.19 0.29 -2.46
N ARG A 162 8.61 1.01 -3.42
CA ARG A 162 7.94 0.40 -4.57
C ARG A 162 8.90 -0.66 -5.13
N PRO A 163 8.40 -1.81 -5.64
CA PRO A 163 9.23 -2.66 -6.48
C PRO A 163 9.92 -1.79 -7.54
N SER A 164 11.17 -2.11 -7.89
CA SER A 164 11.94 -1.29 -8.84
C SER A 164 11.06 -0.90 -10.04
N LEU A 165 11.17 0.34 -10.52
CA LEU A 165 10.31 0.83 -11.62
C LEU A 165 10.23 -0.19 -12.76
N ARG A 166 11.36 -0.82 -13.09
CA ARG A 166 11.51 -1.90 -14.08
C ARG A 166 10.56 -3.10 -13.87
N GLN A 167 10.31 -3.52 -12.64
CA GLN A 167 9.42 -4.64 -12.32
C GLN A 167 7.94 -4.23 -12.29
N ALA A 168 7.67 -2.95 -12.03
CA ALA A 168 6.31 -2.42 -11.90
C ALA A 168 5.73 -1.88 -13.21
N THR A 169 6.56 -1.45 -14.15
CA THR A 169 6.11 -1.00 -15.48
C THR A 169 6.03 -2.19 -16.44
N GLN A 170 4.84 -2.42 -17.00
CA GLN A 170 4.63 -3.28 -18.16
C GLN A 170 4.34 -2.37 -19.36
N PRO A 171 5.35 -2.00 -20.17
CA PRO A 171 5.20 -1.05 -21.27
C PRO A 171 4.09 -1.44 -22.25
N GLU A 172 3.99 -2.73 -22.57
CA GLU A 172 3.04 -3.28 -23.53
C GLU A 172 1.59 -3.09 -23.04
N ALA A 173 1.34 -3.33 -21.75
CA ALA A 173 0.02 -3.15 -21.15
C ALA A 173 -0.39 -1.66 -21.08
N ILE A 174 0.58 -0.76 -20.88
CA ILE A 174 0.33 0.68 -20.84
C ILE A 174 0.00 1.21 -22.24
N GLU A 175 0.78 0.80 -23.25
CA GLU A 175 0.54 1.18 -24.65
C GLU A 175 -0.83 0.70 -25.13
N GLU A 176 -1.17 -0.57 -24.88
CA GLU A 176 -2.47 -1.14 -25.24
C GLU A 176 -3.61 -0.36 -24.58
N LEU A 177 -3.53 -0.09 -23.28
CA LEU A 177 -4.57 0.60 -22.53
C LEU A 177 -4.77 2.03 -23.03
N VAL A 178 -3.69 2.76 -23.30
CA VAL A 178 -3.74 4.14 -23.80
C VAL A 178 -4.32 4.18 -25.20
N VAL A 179 -3.85 3.32 -26.12
CA VAL A 179 -4.35 3.25 -27.49
C VAL A 179 -5.84 2.89 -27.50
N ARG A 180 -6.24 1.88 -26.71
CA ARG A 180 -7.64 1.46 -26.58
C ARG A 180 -8.52 2.58 -26.03
N CYS A 181 -8.04 3.32 -25.02
CA CYS A 181 -8.76 4.45 -24.46
C CYS A 181 -8.97 5.57 -25.48
N VAL A 182 -7.92 5.94 -26.23
CA VAL A 182 -7.98 6.97 -27.27
C VAL A 182 -8.94 6.58 -28.39
N ILE A 183 -8.83 5.33 -28.88
CA ILE A 183 -9.72 4.82 -29.93
C ILE A 183 -11.19 4.87 -29.48
N ASN A 184 -11.48 4.43 -28.26
CA ASN A 184 -12.85 4.42 -27.73
C ASN A 184 -13.38 5.84 -27.49
N HIS A 185 -12.57 6.73 -26.91
CA HIS A 185 -13.00 8.08 -26.56
C HIS A 185 -13.25 8.96 -27.78
N LEU A 186 -12.44 8.79 -28.83
CA LEU A 186 -12.58 9.53 -30.08
C LEU A 186 -13.51 8.84 -31.10
N GLY A 187 -14.12 7.71 -30.73
CA GLY A 187 -15.05 6.98 -31.61
C GLY A 187 -14.41 6.36 -32.84
N LEU A 188 -13.09 6.13 -32.82
CA LEU A 188 -12.30 5.67 -33.97
C LEU A 188 -12.41 4.15 -34.22
N THR A 189 -13.21 3.45 -33.42
CA THR A 189 -13.37 1.99 -33.48
C THR A 189 -13.73 1.50 -34.89
N LYS A 190 -14.63 2.22 -35.60
CA LYS A 190 -15.05 1.87 -36.96
C LYS A 190 -13.93 2.05 -37.98
N THR A 191 -13.19 3.16 -37.91
CA THR A 191 -12.04 3.43 -38.76
C THR A 191 -10.95 2.38 -38.55
N VAL A 192 -10.69 2.00 -37.29
CA VAL A 192 -9.72 0.93 -36.97
C VAL A 192 -10.18 -0.44 -37.45
N HIS A 193 -11.46 -0.80 -37.30
CA HIS A 193 -12.03 -2.03 -37.88
C HIS A 193 -12.01 -2.03 -39.41
N GLY A 194 -12.27 -0.88 -40.05
CA GLY A 194 -12.18 -0.73 -41.50
C GLY A 194 -10.79 -1.01 -42.05
N LEU A 195 -9.74 -0.70 -41.28
CA LEU A 195 -8.35 -1.03 -41.61
C LEU A 195 -8.00 -2.52 -41.47
N GLU A 196 -8.76 -3.31 -40.70
CA GLU A 196 -8.59 -4.77 -40.68
C GLU A 196 -9.02 -5.40 -42.02
N LEU A 197 -9.98 -4.78 -42.70
CA LEU A 197 -10.57 -5.29 -43.96
C LEU A 197 -9.85 -4.83 -45.23
N LEU A 198 -8.75 -4.06 -45.12
CA LEU A 198 -8.03 -3.37 -46.20
C LEU A 198 -8.32 -3.88 -47.62
N GLN A 199 -9.28 -3.25 -48.28
CA GLN A 199 -9.10 -2.91 -49.69
C GLN A 199 -8.22 -1.65 -49.71
N ALA A 200 -7.07 -1.73 -50.39
CA ALA A 200 -6.01 -0.73 -50.45
C ALA A 200 -6.40 0.63 -51.07
N THR A 201 -7.69 0.93 -51.21
CA THR A 201 -8.24 2.13 -51.87
C THR A 201 -8.62 3.24 -50.90
N GLU A 202 -8.71 2.99 -49.58
CA GLU A 202 -9.11 3.99 -48.57
C GLU A 202 -7.94 4.54 -47.72
N THR A 203 -6.69 4.24 -48.06
CA THR A 203 -5.51 4.78 -47.34
C THR A 203 -5.31 6.29 -47.54
N ASP A 204 -6.15 6.92 -48.36
CA ASP A 204 -6.18 8.36 -48.60
C ASP A 204 -7.42 9.06 -48.00
N GLY A 205 -8.22 8.34 -47.21
CA GLY A 205 -9.37 8.89 -46.50
C GLY A 205 -8.99 9.86 -45.39
N GLU A 206 -9.77 10.93 -45.21
CA GLU A 206 -9.56 11.92 -44.15
C GLU A 206 -9.56 11.30 -42.74
N GLU A 207 -10.40 10.29 -42.51
CA GLU A 207 -10.46 9.56 -41.23
C GLU A 207 -9.17 8.79 -40.93
N TYR A 208 -8.56 8.19 -41.95
CA TYR A 208 -7.28 7.49 -41.80
C TYR A 208 -6.14 8.46 -41.48
N ARG A 209 -6.09 9.61 -42.17
CA ARG A 209 -5.12 10.67 -41.88
C ARG A 209 -5.32 11.24 -40.48
N TYR A 210 -6.57 11.42 -40.05
CA TYR A 210 -6.92 11.84 -38.69
C TYR A 210 -6.45 10.83 -37.64
N LEU A 211 -6.76 9.54 -37.82
CA LEU A 211 -6.28 8.47 -36.94
C LEU A 211 -4.74 8.44 -36.87
N CYS A 212 -4.04 8.58 -37.99
CA CYS A 212 -2.58 8.63 -38.02
C CYS A 212 -2.02 9.84 -37.25
N SER A 213 -2.68 11.00 -37.36
CA SER A 213 -2.31 12.21 -36.62
C SER A 213 -2.50 12.02 -35.10
N VAL A 214 -3.66 11.49 -34.70
CA VAL A 214 -3.98 11.17 -33.30
C VAL A 214 -2.97 10.18 -32.73
N MET A 215 -2.72 9.06 -33.43
CA MET A 215 -1.77 8.05 -32.96
C MET A 215 -0.36 8.62 -32.82
N ARG A 216 0.10 9.44 -33.77
CA ARG A 216 1.41 10.12 -33.70
C ARG A 216 1.52 10.99 -32.46
N GLU A 217 0.50 11.78 -32.16
CA GLU A 217 0.49 12.66 -30.98
C GLU A 217 0.49 11.85 -29.68
N VAL A 218 -0.27 10.75 -29.62
CA VAL A 218 -0.28 9.82 -28.47
C VAL A 218 1.11 9.22 -28.26
N TYR A 219 1.75 8.72 -29.31
CA TYR A 219 3.11 8.17 -29.22
C TYR A 219 4.14 9.22 -28.79
N ASN A 220 4.04 10.45 -29.29
CA ASN A 220 4.94 11.53 -28.87
C ASN A 220 4.82 11.82 -27.36
N ARG A 221 3.59 11.86 -26.83
CA ARG A 221 3.33 12.07 -25.40
C ARG A 221 3.81 10.89 -24.56
N LEU A 222 3.55 9.66 -24.99
CA LEU A 222 4.06 8.46 -24.33
C LEU A 222 5.59 8.44 -24.28
N ASN A 223 6.26 8.76 -25.39
CA ASN A 223 7.71 8.87 -25.44
C ASN A 223 8.25 9.94 -24.48
N GLY A 224 7.54 11.06 -24.31
CA GLY A 224 7.87 12.08 -23.31
C GLY A 224 7.82 11.52 -21.87
N LEU A 225 6.74 10.82 -21.53
CA LEU A 225 6.58 10.19 -20.21
C LEU A 225 7.62 9.10 -19.96
N ILE A 226 7.94 8.27 -20.96
CA ILE A 226 8.97 7.23 -20.85
C ILE A 226 10.32 7.85 -20.50
N ARG A 227 10.71 8.96 -21.16
CA ARG A 227 11.97 9.66 -20.85
C ARG A 227 11.99 10.19 -19.42
N GLN A 228 10.89 10.76 -18.93
CA GLN A 228 10.79 11.21 -17.54
C GLN A 228 10.92 10.04 -16.55
N LEU A 229 10.29 8.90 -16.85
CA LEU A 229 10.43 7.69 -16.04
C LEU A 229 11.85 7.12 -16.07
N GLN A 230 12.55 7.21 -17.20
CA GLN A 230 13.97 6.83 -17.30
C GLN A 230 14.84 7.71 -16.39
N THR A 231 14.66 9.03 -16.42
CA THR A 231 15.37 9.95 -15.52
C THR A 231 15.09 9.62 -14.05
N MET A 232 13.83 9.31 -13.71
CA MET A 232 13.46 8.90 -12.35
C MET A 232 14.14 7.59 -11.93
N ALA A 233 14.21 6.60 -12.83
CA ALA A 233 14.89 5.33 -12.57
C ALA A 233 16.40 5.50 -12.39
N GLU A 234 17.04 6.39 -13.15
CA GLU A 234 18.46 6.72 -12.98
C GLU A 234 18.74 7.36 -11.62
N MET A 235 17.88 8.29 -11.17
CA MET A 235 17.98 8.88 -9.84
C MET A 235 17.79 7.83 -8.73
N GLU A 236 16.85 6.90 -8.90
CA GLU A 236 16.62 5.79 -7.97
C GLU A 236 17.87 4.88 -7.87
N GLN A 237 18.49 4.55 -9.00
CA GLN A 237 19.71 3.75 -9.03
C GLN A 237 20.89 4.45 -8.35
N LYS A 238 21.07 5.75 -8.63
CA LYS A 238 22.08 6.57 -7.95
C LYS A 238 21.84 6.59 -6.44
N TRP A 239 20.57 6.68 -6.02
CA TRP A 239 20.21 6.61 -4.61
C TRP A 239 20.61 5.31 -3.94
N ALA A 240 20.22 4.20 -4.56
CA ALA A 240 20.51 2.89 -4.03
C ALA A 240 22.01 2.67 -3.87
N HIS A 241 22.81 3.16 -4.82
CA HIS A 241 24.27 3.06 -4.76
C HIS A 241 24.86 3.90 -3.62
N GLU A 242 24.47 5.17 -3.49
CA GLU A 242 24.99 6.05 -2.43
C GLU A 242 24.57 5.60 -1.02
N ILE A 243 23.36 5.04 -0.85
CA ILE A 243 22.96 4.43 0.43
C ILE A 243 23.92 3.29 0.80
N GLU A 244 24.32 2.47 -0.17
CA GLU A 244 25.23 1.35 0.06
C GLU A 244 26.65 1.85 0.38
N ASP A 245 27.10 2.92 -0.27
CA ASP A 245 28.38 3.58 0.04
C ASP A 245 28.38 4.22 1.44
N VAL A 246 27.26 4.79 1.87
CA VAL A 246 27.10 5.30 3.24
C VAL A 246 27.12 4.15 4.26
N ARG A 247 26.45 3.04 3.95
CA ARG A 247 26.42 1.85 4.82
C ARG A 247 27.78 1.18 4.95
N SER A 248 28.57 1.17 3.88
CA SER A 248 29.94 0.65 3.87
C SER A 248 30.97 1.62 4.44
N GLY A 249 30.56 2.86 4.78
CA GLY A 249 31.42 3.88 5.37
C GLY A 249 32.35 4.59 4.38
N VAL A 250 32.16 4.35 3.08
CA VAL A 250 32.90 5.00 1.99
C VAL A 250 32.45 6.45 1.81
N LEU A 251 31.16 6.73 2.03
CA LEU A 251 30.57 8.06 1.88
C LEU A 251 30.04 8.60 3.22
N GLN A 252 30.35 9.85 3.53
CA GLN A 252 29.75 10.53 4.69
C GLN A 252 28.28 10.88 4.40
N PRO A 253 27.34 10.65 5.33
CA PRO A 253 25.91 10.94 5.12
C PRO A 253 25.62 12.38 4.71
N SER A 254 26.41 13.34 5.18
CA SER A 254 26.26 14.76 4.86
C SER A 254 26.70 15.13 3.44
N ALA A 255 27.47 14.25 2.79
CA ALA A 255 27.93 14.40 1.41
C ALA A 255 27.07 13.61 0.40
N ALA A 256 26.06 12.88 0.87
CA ALA A 256 25.14 12.15 0.01
C ALA A 256 24.24 13.11 -0.77
N PHE A 257 23.99 12.81 -2.04
CA PHE A 257 23.23 13.63 -2.99
C PHE A 257 21.83 14.02 -2.47
N PHE A 258 21.18 13.15 -1.71
CA PHE A 258 19.82 13.38 -1.17
C PHE A 258 19.78 14.43 -0.05
N ASN A 259 20.92 14.74 0.57
CA ASN A 259 20.97 15.67 1.67
C ASN A 259 20.58 17.09 1.22
N ASP A 260 21.00 17.50 0.01
CA ASP A 260 20.71 18.83 -0.54
C ASP A 260 19.70 18.82 -1.69
N PHE A 261 19.17 17.65 -2.07
CA PHE A 261 18.25 17.53 -3.21
C PHE A 261 16.98 18.38 -3.04
N HIS A 262 16.49 18.53 -1.80
CA HIS A 262 15.33 19.35 -1.46
C HIS A 262 15.60 20.87 -1.51
N LEU A 263 16.85 21.29 -1.69
CA LEU A 263 17.25 22.69 -1.83
C LEU A 263 17.45 23.10 -3.30
N GLN A 264 17.25 22.18 -4.25
CA GLN A 264 17.47 22.38 -5.69
C GLN A 264 16.18 22.65 -6.49
N GLU A 265 15.03 22.81 -5.82
CA GLU A 265 13.79 23.36 -6.41
C GLU A 265 13.70 24.88 -6.19
#